data_AF-A0A6A8GDM6-F1
#
_entry.id   AF-A0A6A8GDM6-F1
#
_cell.length_a   1.000
_cell.length_b   1.000
_cell.length_c   1.000
_cell.angle_alpha   90.00
_cell.angle_beta   90.00
_cell.angle_gamma   90.00
#
_symmetry.space_group_name_H-M   'P 1'
#
loop_
_entity.id
_entity.type
_entity.pdbx_description
1 polymer ?
#
loop_
_entity_poly.entity_id
_entity_poly.type
_entity_poly.pdbx_seq_one_letter_code
_entity_poly.pdbx_strand_id
1 'polypeptide(L)'
;MDIDTRVLTQAGLIGYLVLVVASLLTGNPTLQFAADAAFGIVAVLLGIVTLQIPVSGQLKYIAGGGFLLAGIAQFVELATGLQSIALASTLFLLAGLLGYLALRRQTDAAPF
;
A
#
# COMPACT_ATOMS: atom_id res chain seq x y z
N MET A 1 -13.58 -14.72 20.88
CA MET A 1 -12.80 -15.43 19.86
C MET A 1 -11.70 -14.45 19.45
N ASP A 2 -10.54 -14.53 20.10
CA ASP A 2 -9.39 -13.70 19.74
C ASP A 2 -8.88 -14.19 18.38
N ILE A 3 -9.33 -13.53 17.32
CA ILE A 3 -8.76 -13.77 16.01
C ILE A 3 -7.37 -13.15 16.06
N ASP A 4 -6.38 -14.02 16.10
CA ASP A 4 -4.97 -13.67 16.12
C ASP A 4 -4.69 -12.70 14.96
N THR A 5 -4.28 -11.46 15.28
CA THR A 5 -4.15 -10.36 14.30
C THR A 5 -3.26 -10.75 13.13
N ARG A 6 -2.27 -11.64 13.37
CA ARG A 6 -1.44 -12.25 12.33
C ARG A 6 -2.24 -13.05 11.31
N VAL A 7 -3.19 -13.87 11.76
CA VAL A 7 -4.04 -14.70 10.91
C VAL A 7 -4.96 -13.82 10.07
N LEU A 8 -5.51 -12.75 10.64
CA LEU A 8 -6.34 -11.80 9.91
C LEU A 8 -5.54 -11.08 8.81
N THR A 9 -4.30 -10.67 9.11
CA THR A 9 -3.42 -9.98 8.16
C THR A 9 -2.98 -10.91 7.03
N GLN A 10 -2.61 -12.16 7.36
CA GLN A 10 -2.26 -13.18 6.36
C GLN A 10 -3.46 -13.53 5.46
N ALA A 11 -4.64 -13.73 6.05
CA ALA A 11 -5.84 -14.01 5.28
C ALA A 11 -6.19 -12.86 4.33
N GLY A 12 -6.04 -11.61 4.78
CA GLY A 12 -6.20 -10.42 3.93
C GLY A 12 -5.19 -10.37 2.78
N LEU A 13 -3.90 -10.65 3.06
CA LEU A 13 -2.85 -10.67 2.05
C LEU A 13 -3.07 -11.78 1.01
N ILE A 14 -3.44 -12.98 1.47
CA ILE A 14 -3.75 -14.12 0.61
C ILE A 14 -4.99 -13.80 -0.23
N GLY A 15 -6.03 -13.22 0.36
CA GLY A 15 -7.24 -12.82 -0.35
C GLY A 15 -6.94 -11.81 -1.47
N TYR A 16 -6.11 -10.81 -1.18
CA TYR A 16 -5.64 -9.85 -2.19
C TYR A 16 -4.85 -10.53 -3.31
N LEU A 17 -3.90 -11.42 -2.98
CA LEU A 17 -3.11 -12.15 -3.99
C LEU A 17 -4.00 -13.04 -4.85
N VAL A 18 -4.98 -13.74 -4.27
CA VAL A 18 -5.94 -14.56 -5.02
C VAL A 18 -6.78 -13.68 -5.94
N LEU A 19 -7.25 -12.51 -5.49
CA LEU A 19 -7.98 -11.56 -6.32
C LEU A 19 -7.15 -11.06 -7.51
N VAL A 20 -5.88 -10.74 -7.29
CA VAL A 20 -4.96 -10.30 -8.36
C VAL A 20 -4.70 -11.42 -9.36
N VAL A 21 -4.43 -12.64 -8.88
CA VAL A 21 -4.22 -13.79 -9.78
C VAL A 21 -5.50 -14.11 -10.56
N ALA A 22 -6.66 -14.06 -9.90
CA ALA A 22 -7.95 -14.27 -10.55
C ALA A 22 -8.24 -13.20 -11.60
N SER A 23 -7.95 -11.92 -11.33
CA SER A 23 -8.15 -10.84 -12.31
C SER A 23 -7.28 -11.02 -13.55
N LEU A 24 -6.00 -11.38 -13.36
CA LEU A 24 -5.06 -11.64 -14.45
C LEU A 24 -5.47 -12.84 -15.32
N LEU A 25 -5.98 -13.91 -14.70
CA LEU A 25 -6.37 -15.13 -15.42
C LEU A 25 -7.72 -15.02 -16.14
N THR A 26 -8.67 -14.26 -15.58
CA THR A 26 -10.02 -14.14 -16.15
C THR A 26 -10.18 -12.96 -17.11
N GLY A 27 -9.30 -11.95 -17.03
CA GLY A 27 -9.45 -10.71 -17.80
C GLY A 27 -10.75 -9.95 -17.48
N ASN A 28 -11.38 -10.26 -16.34
CA ASN A 28 -12.66 -9.67 -15.98
C ASN A 28 -12.43 -8.26 -15.41
N PRO A 29 -13.00 -7.21 -16.04
CA PRO A 29 -12.79 -5.82 -15.61
C PRO A 29 -13.30 -5.56 -14.19
N THR A 30 -14.31 -6.31 -13.72
CA THR A 30 -14.82 -6.19 -12.36
C THR A 30 -13.82 -6.69 -11.31
N LEU A 31 -13.10 -7.77 -11.60
CA LEU A 31 -12.07 -8.30 -10.70
C LEU A 31 -10.84 -7.39 -10.67
N GLN A 32 -10.49 -6.78 -11.79
CA GLN A 32 -9.43 -5.78 -11.86
C GLN A 32 -9.78 -4.54 -11.03
N PHE A 33 -10.98 -3.99 -11.21
CA PHE A 33 -11.50 -2.88 -10.39
C PHE A 33 -11.48 -3.22 -8.88
N ALA A 34 -11.90 -4.43 -8.50
CA ALA A 34 -11.89 -4.86 -7.10
C ALA A 34 -10.46 -4.95 -6.53
N ALA A 35 -9.51 -5.46 -7.31
CA ALA A 35 -8.10 -5.53 -6.91
C ALA A 35 -7.48 -4.12 -6.77
N ASP A 36 -7.77 -3.22 -7.69
CA ASP A 36 -7.29 -1.84 -7.68
C ASP A 36 -7.89 -1.06 -6.49
N ALA A 37 -9.18 -1.22 -6.21
CA ALA A 37 -9.82 -0.63 -5.05
C ALA A 37 -9.22 -1.17 -3.73
N ALA A 38 -9.00 -2.48 -3.65
CA ALA A 38 -8.36 -3.11 -2.49
C ALA A 38 -6.93 -2.58 -2.29
N PHE A 39 -6.15 -2.43 -3.37
CA PHE A 39 -4.83 -1.82 -3.32
C PHE A 39 -4.89 -0.39 -2.78
N GLY A 40 -5.81 0.44 -3.29
CA GLY A 40 -6.01 1.81 -2.82
C GLY A 40 -6.27 1.89 -1.31
N ILE A 41 -7.16 1.02 -0.81
CA ILE A 41 -7.46 0.92 0.63
C ILE A 41 -6.21 0.54 1.43
N VAL A 42 -5.50 -0.51 1.01
CA VAL A 42 -4.30 -1.00 1.70
C VAL A 42 -3.20 0.07 1.72
N ALA A 43 -2.98 0.77 0.61
CA ALA A 43 -1.98 1.83 0.51
C ALA A 43 -2.29 3.01 1.45
N VAL A 44 -3.56 3.45 1.52
CA VAL A 44 -3.99 4.49 2.46
C VAL A 44 -3.77 4.04 3.91
N LEU A 45 -4.20 2.83 4.27
CA LEU A 45 -4.01 2.29 5.62
C LEU A 45 -2.53 2.19 5.99
N LEU A 46 -1.70 1.70 5.06
CA LEU A 46 -0.26 1.59 5.26
C LEU A 46 0.37 2.97 5.47
N GLY A 47 -0.07 3.99 4.72
CA GLY A 47 0.37 5.36 4.90
C GLY A 47 0.00 5.93 6.28
N ILE A 48 -1.25 5.75 6.71
CA ILE A 48 -1.72 6.18 8.05
C ILE A 48 -0.90 5.50 9.15
N VAL A 49 -0.74 4.17 9.09
CA VAL A 49 0.02 3.40 10.08
C VAL A 49 1.48 3.83 10.10
N THR A 50 2.10 4.04 8.94
CA THR A 50 3.48 4.50 8.83
C THR A 50 3.67 5.89 9.44
N LEU A 51 2.70 6.79 9.26
CA LEU A 51 2.68 8.11 9.89
C LEU A 51 2.40 8.09 11.41
N GLN A 52 2.02 6.96 11.99
CA GLN A 52 1.87 6.80 13.43
C GLN A 52 3.11 6.23 14.12
N ILE A 53 4.10 5.74 13.37
CA ILE A 53 5.35 5.22 13.93
C ILE A 53 6.03 6.31 14.79
N PRO A 54 6.36 6.06 16.07
CA PRO A 54 6.90 7.06 17.00
C PRO A 54 8.40 7.29 16.77
N VAL A 55 8.80 7.55 15.52
CA VAL A 55 10.18 7.86 15.13
C VAL A 55 10.24 9.30 14.61
N SER A 56 11.18 10.09 15.11
CA SER A 56 11.47 11.43 14.61
C SER A 56 12.32 11.35 13.34
N GLY A 57 11.74 11.70 12.19
CA GLY A 57 12.51 11.72 10.94
C GLY A 57 11.69 12.07 9.70
N GLN A 58 12.30 12.81 8.76
CA GLN A 58 11.68 13.12 7.47
C GLN A 58 11.31 11.86 6.67
N LEU A 59 12.05 10.76 6.85
CA LEU A 59 11.78 9.48 6.19
C LEU A 59 10.40 8.91 6.52
N LYS A 60 9.87 9.17 7.71
CA LYS A 60 8.51 8.78 8.09
C LYS A 60 7.46 9.44 7.20
N TYR A 61 7.64 10.73 6.90
CA TYR A 61 6.74 11.48 6.03
C TYR A 61 6.89 11.10 4.56
N ILE A 62 8.11 10.78 4.11
CA ILE A 62 8.34 10.26 2.75
C ILE A 62 7.67 8.89 2.60
N ALA A 63 7.88 8.00 3.57
CA ALA A 63 7.31 6.65 3.57
C ALA A 63 5.78 6.68 3.62
N GLY A 64 5.23 7.29 4.67
CA GLY A 64 3.79 7.33 4.91
C GLY A 64 3.05 8.23 3.92
N GLY A 65 3.65 9.36 3.54
CA GLY A 65 3.11 10.24 2.51
C GLY A 65 3.13 9.59 1.12
N GLY A 66 4.19 8.85 0.78
CA GLY A 66 4.26 8.07 -0.46
C GLY A 66 3.14 7.03 -0.54
N PHE A 67 2.92 6.26 0.52
CA PHE A 67 1.81 5.29 0.55
C PHE A 67 0.42 5.95 0.49
N LEU A 68 0.22 7.07 1.19
CA LEU A 68 -1.03 7.84 1.10
C LEU A 68 -1.28 8.35 -0.32
N LEU A 69 -0.27 8.97 -0.94
CA LEU A 69 -0.37 9.49 -2.29
C LEU A 69 -0.58 8.37 -3.31
N ALA A 70 0.03 7.19 -3.10
CA ALA A 70 -0.22 6.02 -3.93
C ALA A 70 -1.69 5.58 -3.87
N GLY A 71 -2.24 5.45 -2.66
CA GLY A 71 -3.65 5.08 -2.49
C GLY A 71 -4.61 6.11 -3.06
N ILE A 72 -4.37 7.40 -2.83
CA ILE A 72 -5.17 8.48 -3.40
C ILE A 72 -5.09 8.46 -4.93
N ALA A 73 -3.88 8.35 -5.49
CA ALA A 73 -3.70 8.29 -6.95
C ALA A 73 -4.41 7.07 -7.55
N GLN A 74 -4.42 5.92 -6.88
CA GLN A 74 -5.19 4.76 -7.34
C GLN A 74 -6.69 5.06 -7.43
N PHE A 75 -7.28 5.71 -6.42
CA PHE A 75 -8.70 6.06 -6.48
C PHE A 75 -9.00 7.12 -7.55
N VAL A 76 -8.08 8.06 -7.77
CA VAL A 76 -8.21 9.04 -8.86
C VAL A 76 -8.13 8.33 -10.21
N GLU A 77 -7.24 7.34 -10.36
CA GLU A 77 -7.16 6.51 -11.57
C GLU A 77 -8.47 5.76 -11.81
N LEU A 78 -9.02 5.09 -10.79
CA LEU A 78 -10.30 4.39 -10.90
C LEU A 78 -11.47 5.32 -11.28
N ALA A 79 -11.43 6.58 -10.82
CA ALA A 79 -12.45 7.57 -11.14
C ALA A 79 -12.29 8.18 -12.55
N THR A 80 -11.08 8.23 -13.09
CA THR A 80 -10.76 8.96 -14.33
C THR A 80 -10.39 8.07 -15.51
N GLY A 81 -9.96 6.83 -15.26
CA GLY A 81 -9.43 5.89 -16.25
C GLY A 81 -8.09 6.32 -16.88
N LEU A 82 -7.39 7.28 -16.29
CA LEU A 82 -6.17 7.84 -16.86
C LEU A 82 -4.93 7.04 -16.47
N GLN A 83 -4.30 6.39 -17.46
CA GLN A 83 -3.12 5.56 -17.25
C GLN A 83 -1.89 6.32 -16.71
N SER A 84 -1.78 7.63 -16.95
CA SER A 84 -0.74 8.47 -16.34
C SER A 84 -0.85 8.52 -14.82
N ILE A 85 -2.05 8.38 -14.27
CA ILE A 85 -2.32 8.39 -12.83
C ILE A 85 -1.98 7.03 -12.22
N ALA A 86 -2.19 5.92 -12.95
CA ALA A 86 -1.70 4.60 -12.56
C ALA A 86 -0.16 4.60 -12.37
N LEU A 87 0.54 5.26 -13.29
CA LEU A 87 1.99 5.38 -13.23
C LEU A 87 2.43 6.24 -12.03
N ALA A 88 1.74 7.35 -11.75
CA ALA A 88 1.96 8.16 -10.57
C ALA A 88 1.73 7.37 -9.26
N SER A 89 0.63 6.61 -9.17
CA SER A 89 0.32 5.71 -8.05
C SER A 89 1.47 4.75 -7.78
N THR A 90 2.00 4.12 -8.84
CA THR A 90 3.14 3.21 -8.77
C THR A 90 4.41 3.91 -8.26
N LEU A 91 4.72 5.10 -8.78
CA LEU A 91 5.89 5.87 -8.34
C LEU A 91 5.80 6.30 -6.87
N PHE A 92 4.61 6.72 -6.42
CA PHE A 92 4.37 7.04 -5.01
C PHE A 92 4.51 5.82 -4.10
N LEU A 93 4.03 4.65 -4.55
CA LEU A 93 4.19 3.39 -3.83
C LEU A 93 5.69 3.06 -3.66
N LEU A 94 6.47 3.18 -4.74
CA LEU A 94 7.91 2.94 -4.72
C LEU A 94 8.64 3.92 -3.79
N ALA A 95 8.30 5.21 -3.86
CA ALA A 95 8.84 6.21 -2.95
C ALA A 95 8.51 5.90 -1.48
N GLY A 96 7.26 5.50 -1.20
CA GLY A 96 6.80 5.08 0.10
C GLY A 96 7.58 3.86 0.63
N LEU A 97 7.74 2.84 -0.22
CA LEU A 97 8.46 1.61 0.10
C LEU A 97 9.95 1.87 0.38
N LEU A 98 10.63 2.64 -0.49
CA LEU A 98 12.03 2.99 -0.29
C LEU A 98 12.22 3.82 0.98
N GLY A 99 11.33 4.78 1.24
CA GLY A 99 11.32 5.55 2.49
C GLY A 99 11.15 4.65 3.71
N TYR A 100 10.25 3.67 3.66
CA TYR A 100 10.00 2.73 4.75
C TYR A 100 11.20 1.81 5.00
N LEU A 101 11.81 1.28 3.94
CA LEU A 101 13.02 0.44 4.05
C LEU A 101 14.20 1.23 4.63
N ALA A 102 14.37 2.49 4.23
CA ALA A 102 15.39 3.37 4.79
C ALA A 102 15.11 3.69 6.27
N LEU A 103 13.86 3.96 6.64
CA LEU A 103 13.43 4.18 8.03
C LEU A 103 13.71 2.94 8.89
N ARG A 104 13.38 1.75 8.39
CA ARG A 104 13.63 0.49 9.08
C ARG A 104 15.12 0.24 9.32
N ARG A 105 15.97 0.48 8.31
CA ARG A 105 17.43 0.39 8.48
C ARG A 105 17.96 1.31 9.57
N GLN A 106 17.42 2.53 9.69
CA GLN A 106 17.83 3.45 10.76
C GLN A 106 17.39 2.98 12.14
N THR A 107 16.18 2.40 12.23
CA THR A 107 15.63 1.89 13.49
C THR A 107 16.37 0.63 13.95
N ASP A 108 16.71 -0.27 13.03
CA ASP A 108 17.46 -1.50 13.30
C ASP A 108 18.95 -1.23 13.60
N ALA A 109 19.51 -0.10 13.11
CA ALA A 109 20.90 0.29 13.33
C ALA A 109 21.13 1.17 14.57
N ALA A 110 20.08 1.63 15.24
CA ALA A 110 20.19 2.38 16.49
C ALA A 110 20.50 1.38 17.63
N PRO A 111 21.70 1.43 18.24
CA PRO A 111 21.95 0.66 19.45
C PRO A 111 21.08 1.26 20.57
N PHE A 112 20.42 0.39 21.33
CA PHE A 112 19.73 0.77 22.56
C PHE A 112 20.66 1.51 23.52
#